data_AF-A0A7V2HJV3-F1
#
_entry.id   AF-A0A7V2HJV3-F1
#
_cell.length_a   1.000
_cell.length_b   1.000
_cell.length_c   1.000
_cell.angle_alpha   90.00
_cell.angle_beta   90.00
_cell.angle_gamma   90.00
#
_symmetry.space_group_name_H-M   'P 1'
#
loop_
_entity.id
_entity.type
_entity.pdbx_description
1 polymer ?
#
loop_
_entity_poly.entity_id
_entity_poly.type
_entity_poly.pdbx_seq_one_letter_code
_entity_poly.pdbx_strand_id
1 'polypeptide(L)'
;MKLRFKTLGGSALLAASMMAQDMTPQQFKAACETSFMNTITVNTPLKVSNFSARVNVVTGCRVVFGPNGKFEADSINMGFAGPLVFQGGAKTGAKVVKSLMEAPSVTFDLTGSDNFVEFAESTVRATTGNVVINAGEASGLAVSQRFAGRAQAVIAAGSVLINGARKFDASLTDTAISGNTGVVISGSSDEMSLTIANSSLLALSGAISISSPGRQSTLNHAVGQLRARSGISISFAGSEGQATLQQVTANAGLGSMSVITALGGARPAKSIVLESTITAGGSVSVVASEAGESGEAALESSRVTATGAIVVRSGPLGTTNVKLNTLTSAVLTGAYTGPSGSCTAENNTIAAPAQAMCLP
;
A
#
# COMPACT_ATOMS: atom_id res chain seq x y z
N MET A 1 -54.79 -39.40 27.34
CA MET A 1 -54.06 -40.19 26.32
C MET A 1 -52.57 -40.00 26.58
N LYS A 2 -51.88 -41.05 27.03
CA LYS A 2 -50.43 -41.07 27.29
C LYS A 2 -49.68 -41.30 25.98
N LEU A 3 -48.55 -40.63 25.77
CA LEU A 3 -47.42 -41.15 25.02
C LEU A 3 -46.12 -40.63 25.64
N ARG A 4 -45.32 -41.56 26.17
CA ARG A 4 -43.97 -41.36 26.70
C ARG A 4 -42.97 -41.35 25.53
N PHE A 5 -41.97 -40.47 25.57
CA PHE A 5 -40.70 -40.71 24.87
C PHE A 5 -39.53 -40.64 25.86
N LYS A 6 -38.70 -41.68 25.76
CA LYS A 6 -37.54 -42.01 26.59
C LYS A 6 -36.40 -41.03 26.40
N THR A 7 -35.73 -40.71 27.49
CA THR A 7 -34.33 -40.27 27.54
C THR A 7 -33.38 -41.40 27.12
N LEU A 8 -32.53 -41.11 26.15
CA LEU A 8 -31.21 -41.68 25.87
C LEU A 8 -30.36 -40.43 25.56
N GLY A 9 -29.38 -39.99 26.34
CA GLY A 9 -28.25 -40.77 26.85
C GLY A 9 -27.12 -40.64 25.83
N GLY A 10 -26.17 -39.71 26.07
CA GLY A 10 -24.87 -39.70 25.40
C GLY A 10 -24.58 -38.50 24.53
N SER A 11 -23.46 -37.85 24.84
CA SER A 11 -22.74 -36.87 24.03
C SER A 11 -23.37 -35.48 23.93
N ALA A 12 -23.26 -34.75 25.03
CA ALA A 12 -22.97 -33.32 24.94
C ALA A 12 -21.70 -33.16 24.09
N LEU A 13 -21.87 -32.93 22.78
CA LEU A 13 -20.88 -32.25 21.97
C LEU A 13 -20.74 -30.86 22.59
N LEU A 14 -19.84 -30.77 23.56
CA LEU A 14 -19.16 -29.55 23.93
C LEU A 14 -18.62 -28.97 22.62
N ALA A 15 -19.35 -27.99 22.08
CA ALA A 15 -18.75 -26.97 21.25
C ALA A 15 -17.61 -26.39 22.10
N ALA A 16 -16.40 -26.88 21.86
CA ALA A 16 -15.20 -26.33 22.44
C ALA A 16 -15.11 -24.90 21.93
N SER A 17 -15.51 -23.94 22.76
CA SER A 17 -15.09 -22.55 22.61
C SER A 17 -13.57 -22.58 22.54
N MET A 18 -13.01 -22.32 21.35
CA MET A 18 -11.58 -22.12 21.20
C MET A 18 -11.23 -20.90 22.04
N MET A 19 -10.70 -21.09 23.25
CA MET A 19 -10.35 -19.99 24.13
C MET A 19 -9.24 -19.18 23.46
N ALA A 20 -9.48 -17.88 23.28
CA ALA A 20 -8.43 -16.94 22.92
C ALA A 20 -7.35 -17.00 24.01
N GLN A 21 -6.08 -17.06 23.59
CA GLN A 21 -4.96 -17.02 24.52
C GLN A 21 -4.58 -15.56 24.74
N ASP A 22 -4.61 -15.12 26.00
CA ASP A 22 -4.11 -13.80 26.38
C ASP A 22 -2.73 -13.93 27.00
N MET A 23 -1.80 -13.06 26.60
CA MET A 23 -0.44 -12.97 27.16
C MET A 23 -0.08 -11.53 27.50
N THR A 24 0.75 -11.36 28.53
CA THR A 24 1.46 -10.09 28.76
C THR A 24 2.67 -9.98 27.83
N PRO A 25 3.20 -8.76 27.58
CA PRO A 25 4.43 -8.58 26.81
C PRO A 25 5.63 -9.38 27.38
N GLN A 26 5.71 -9.53 28.70
CA GLN A 26 6.77 -10.31 29.36
C GLN A 26 6.61 -11.82 29.13
N GLN A 27 5.38 -12.33 29.13
CA GLN A 27 5.09 -13.73 28.79
C GLN A 27 5.40 -13.99 27.31
N PHE A 28 5.04 -13.06 26.42
CA PHE A 28 5.36 -13.16 25.01
C PHE A 28 6.88 -13.12 24.77
N LYS A 29 7.61 -12.23 25.45
CA LYS A 29 9.09 -12.22 25.44
C LYS A 29 9.66 -13.58 25.86
N ALA A 30 9.22 -14.11 27.00
CA ALA A 30 9.69 -15.40 27.49
C ALA A 30 9.40 -16.52 26.48
N ALA A 31 8.22 -16.53 25.86
CA ALA A 31 7.88 -17.48 24.81
C ALA A 31 8.80 -17.35 23.59
N CYS A 32 9.07 -16.13 23.12
CA CYS A 32 9.99 -15.90 22.00
C CYS A 32 11.42 -16.41 22.31
N GLU A 33 11.93 -16.17 23.52
CA GLU A 33 13.34 -16.47 23.87
C GLU A 33 13.58 -17.93 24.27
N THR A 34 12.53 -18.64 24.71
CA THR A 34 12.67 -20.03 25.20
C THR A 34 12.16 -21.08 24.23
N SER A 35 11.37 -20.68 23.22
CA SER A 35 10.86 -21.63 22.24
C SER A 35 11.95 -22.11 21.28
N PHE A 36 11.80 -23.33 20.78
CA PHE A 36 12.71 -23.89 19.78
C PHE A 36 12.79 -22.97 18.55
N MET A 37 14.02 -22.61 18.16
CA MET A 37 14.30 -21.63 17.08
C MET A 37 13.57 -20.28 17.24
N ASN A 38 13.28 -19.86 18.48
CA ASN A 38 12.53 -18.64 18.80
C ASN A 38 11.15 -18.57 18.10
N THR A 39 10.47 -19.71 17.97
CA THR A 39 9.21 -19.84 17.23
C THR A 39 8.01 -20.05 18.15
N ILE A 40 7.01 -19.18 18.04
CA ILE A 40 5.71 -19.30 18.71
C ILE A 40 4.70 -19.81 17.70
N THR A 41 4.01 -20.91 18.01
CA THR A 41 2.91 -21.43 17.17
C THR A 41 1.56 -20.97 17.71
N VAL A 42 0.76 -20.33 16.86
CA VAL A 42 -0.54 -19.73 17.19
C VAL A 42 -1.64 -20.56 16.53
N ASN A 43 -2.19 -21.53 17.27
CA ASN A 43 -3.27 -22.41 16.81
C ASN A 43 -4.68 -21.91 17.18
N THR A 44 -4.75 -20.98 18.14
CA THR A 44 -5.96 -20.24 18.53
C THR A 44 -5.63 -18.75 18.48
N PRO A 45 -6.64 -17.86 18.42
CA PRO A 45 -6.38 -16.42 18.50
C PRO A 45 -5.52 -16.08 19.73
N LEU A 46 -4.40 -15.40 19.52
CA LEU A 46 -3.47 -14.94 20.55
C LEU A 46 -3.53 -13.42 20.63
N LYS A 47 -3.82 -12.88 21.82
CA LYS A 47 -3.72 -11.45 22.10
C LYS A 47 -2.59 -11.19 23.10
N VAL A 48 -1.68 -10.31 22.74
CA VAL A 48 -0.65 -9.77 23.61
C VAL A 48 -1.06 -8.36 23.99
N SER A 49 -1.34 -8.14 25.27
CA SER A 49 -1.82 -6.84 25.74
C SER A 49 -1.31 -6.55 27.15
N ASN A 50 -1.39 -5.26 27.52
CA ASN A 50 -1.06 -4.62 28.79
C ASN A 50 -0.02 -3.51 28.59
N PHE A 51 -0.46 -2.27 28.84
CA PHE A 51 0.37 -1.08 28.70
C PHE A 51 1.50 -1.10 29.74
N SER A 52 2.72 -1.29 29.28
CA SER A 52 3.91 -1.40 30.14
C SER A 52 5.09 -0.64 29.54
N ALA A 53 6.15 -0.46 30.34
CA ALA A 53 7.43 0.01 29.85
C ALA A 53 7.93 -0.88 28.70
N ARG A 54 8.77 -0.33 27.82
CA ARG A 54 9.32 -1.05 26.67
C ARG A 54 9.91 -2.40 27.10
N VAL A 55 9.43 -3.48 26.47
CA VAL A 55 9.94 -4.84 26.66
C VAL A 55 10.92 -5.16 25.53
N ASN A 56 12.16 -5.50 25.89
CA ASN A 56 13.18 -5.87 24.92
C ASN A 56 13.34 -7.40 24.88
N VAL A 57 13.15 -7.98 23.70
CA VAL A 57 13.40 -9.39 23.37
C VAL A 57 14.83 -9.50 22.83
N VAL A 58 15.68 -10.30 23.47
CA VAL A 58 17.12 -10.36 23.12
C VAL A 58 17.43 -11.29 21.94
N THR A 59 16.40 -11.83 21.31
CA THR A 59 16.46 -12.69 20.13
C THR A 59 15.57 -12.14 19.00
N GLY A 60 15.58 -12.80 17.84
CA GLY A 60 14.48 -12.67 16.89
C GLY A 60 13.27 -13.48 17.35
N CYS A 61 12.11 -13.25 16.76
CA CYS A 61 10.90 -14.03 17.08
C CYS A 61 10.12 -14.35 15.81
N ARG A 62 9.73 -15.61 15.66
CA ARG A 62 8.88 -16.09 14.58
C ARG A 62 7.53 -16.50 15.15
N VAL A 63 6.46 -15.88 14.68
CA VAL A 63 5.07 -16.26 15.00
C VAL A 63 4.53 -17.03 13.80
N VAL A 64 4.29 -18.33 13.99
CA VAL A 64 3.73 -19.22 12.97
C VAL A 64 2.27 -19.49 13.28
N PHE A 65 1.38 -19.09 12.38
CA PHE A 65 -0.05 -19.34 12.49
C PHE A 65 -0.38 -20.78 12.07
N GLY A 66 -1.08 -21.50 12.94
CA GLY A 66 -1.86 -22.67 12.54
C GLY A 66 -3.09 -22.25 11.71
N PRO A 67 -3.92 -23.22 11.29
CA PRO A 67 -5.14 -22.92 10.53
C PRO A 67 -6.04 -21.92 11.26
N ASN A 68 -6.39 -20.81 10.60
CA ASN A 68 -7.19 -19.72 11.17
C ASN A 68 -6.55 -19.00 12.38
N GLY A 69 -5.24 -19.17 12.62
CA GLY A 69 -4.52 -18.50 13.69
C GLY A 69 -4.54 -16.97 13.52
N LYS A 70 -4.75 -16.24 14.61
CA LYS A 70 -4.78 -14.77 14.61
C LYS A 70 -3.90 -14.24 15.72
N PHE A 71 -3.21 -13.13 15.46
CA PHE A 71 -2.40 -12.42 16.45
C PHE A 71 -2.91 -11.00 16.60
N GLU A 72 -3.08 -10.55 17.84
CA GLU A 72 -3.35 -9.17 18.18
C GLU A 72 -2.31 -8.64 19.17
N ALA A 73 -1.64 -7.57 18.82
CA ALA A 73 -0.82 -6.77 19.73
C ALA A 73 -1.60 -5.51 20.10
N ASP A 74 -1.96 -5.33 21.37
CA ASP A 74 -2.76 -4.20 21.83
C ASP A 74 -2.07 -3.44 22.97
N SER A 75 -1.79 -2.16 22.71
CA SER A 75 -1.20 -1.24 23.66
C SER A 75 0.16 -1.69 24.19
N ILE A 76 1.00 -2.29 23.32
CA ILE A 76 2.33 -2.82 23.69
C ILE A 76 3.47 -1.96 23.14
N ASN A 77 4.64 -2.06 23.78
CA ASN A 77 5.88 -1.45 23.32
C ASN A 77 7.00 -2.49 23.37
N MET A 78 7.36 -3.06 22.22
CA MET A 78 8.31 -4.17 22.12
C MET A 78 9.45 -3.86 21.15
N GLY A 79 10.67 -4.18 21.57
CA GLY A 79 11.87 -4.16 20.74
C GLY A 79 12.49 -5.56 20.64
N PHE A 80 12.92 -5.97 19.45
CA PHE A 80 13.55 -7.26 19.19
C PHE A 80 14.99 -7.04 18.75
N ALA A 81 15.93 -7.86 19.24
CA ALA A 81 17.33 -7.82 18.82
C ALA A 81 17.56 -8.54 17.48
N GLY A 82 16.67 -9.46 17.09
CA GLY A 82 16.66 -10.13 15.80
C GLY A 82 15.36 -9.92 15.01
N PRO A 83 15.21 -10.55 13.84
CA PRO A 83 14.04 -10.39 12.98
C PRO A 83 12.72 -10.74 13.68
N LEU A 84 11.66 -9.99 13.38
CA LEU A 84 10.28 -10.32 13.74
C LEU A 84 9.56 -10.83 12.49
N VAL A 85 9.08 -12.06 12.53
CA VAL A 85 8.43 -12.71 11.36
C VAL A 85 7.08 -13.28 11.78
N PHE A 86 6.02 -12.89 11.07
CA PHE A 86 4.71 -13.51 11.14
C PHE A 86 4.51 -14.36 9.90
N GLN A 87 4.19 -15.64 10.04
CA GLN A 87 4.07 -16.58 8.93
C GLN A 87 2.78 -17.36 9.04
N GLY A 88 1.99 -17.42 7.96
CA GLY A 88 0.68 -18.09 7.97
C GLY A 88 0.20 -18.54 6.61
N GLY A 89 -0.81 -19.41 6.63
CA GLY A 89 -1.60 -19.82 5.46
C GLY A 89 -2.94 -19.07 5.40
N ALA A 90 -3.92 -19.66 4.72
CA ALA A 90 -5.24 -19.05 4.55
C ALA A 90 -5.93 -18.72 5.89
N LYS A 91 -6.72 -17.65 5.90
CA LYS A 91 -7.53 -17.15 7.02
C LYS A 91 -6.71 -16.75 8.26
N THR A 92 -5.44 -16.42 8.07
CA THR A 92 -4.57 -15.95 9.14
C THR A 92 -4.54 -14.43 9.18
N GLY A 93 -4.19 -13.85 10.32
CA GLY A 93 -4.05 -12.40 10.35
C GLY A 93 -3.35 -11.85 11.57
N ALA A 94 -2.83 -10.65 11.39
CA ALA A 94 -2.11 -9.92 12.41
C ALA A 94 -2.71 -8.52 12.56
N LYS A 95 -3.07 -8.17 13.79
CA LYS A 95 -3.58 -6.85 14.16
C LYS A 95 -2.64 -6.21 15.17
N VAL A 96 -2.29 -4.95 14.95
CA VAL A 96 -1.45 -4.16 15.83
C VAL A 96 -2.22 -2.89 16.17
N VAL A 97 -2.56 -2.71 17.45
CA VAL A 97 -3.41 -1.64 17.96
C VAL A 97 -2.65 -0.84 18.99
N LYS A 98 -2.55 0.48 18.82
CA LYS A 98 -1.92 1.40 19.78
C LYS A 98 -0.54 0.94 20.26
N SER A 99 0.21 0.27 19.38
CA SER A 99 1.43 -0.44 19.76
C SER A 99 2.65 0.05 18.98
N LEU A 100 3.82 -0.11 19.59
CA LEU A 100 5.12 0.07 18.96
C LEU A 100 5.84 -1.28 18.91
N MET A 101 6.16 -1.73 17.70
CA MET A 101 7.01 -2.91 17.49
C MET A 101 8.24 -2.52 16.67
N GLU A 102 9.43 -2.80 17.20
CA GLU A 102 10.70 -2.47 16.55
C GLU A 102 11.60 -3.70 16.45
N ALA A 103 12.15 -3.99 15.27
CA ALA A 103 13.10 -5.08 15.05
C ALA A 103 14.12 -4.68 13.96
N PRO A 104 15.27 -5.36 13.80
CA PRO A 104 16.15 -5.17 12.64
C PRO A 104 15.40 -5.28 11.30
N SER A 105 14.51 -6.26 11.18
CA SER A 105 13.59 -6.44 10.06
C SER A 105 12.24 -6.96 10.55
N VAL A 106 11.17 -6.58 9.88
CA VAL A 106 9.81 -7.08 10.17
C VAL A 106 9.22 -7.69 8.90
N THR A 107 8.65 -8.88 9.01
CA THR A 107 8.04 -9.58 7.88
C THR A 107 6.69 -10.14 8.28
N PHE A 108 5.66 -9.84 7.48
CA PHE A 108 4.37 -10.52 7.50
C PHE A 108 4.30 -11.34 6.21
N ASP A 109 4.42 -12.65 6.33
CA ASP A 109 4.40 -13.60 5.22
C ASP A 109 3.14 -14.46 5.32
N LEU A 110 2.03 -13.90 4.89
CA LEU A 110 0.71 -14.53 4.93
C LEU A 110 0.39 -15.06 3.52
N THR A 111 0.32 -16.38 3.39
CA THR A 111 0.06 -17.08 2.13
C THR A 111 -1.37 -17.61 2.10
N GLY A 112 -1.93 -17.95 0.94
CA GLY A 112 -3.32 -18.41 0.83
C GLY A 112 -4.35 -17.27 0.92
N SER A 113 -5.64 -17.62 1.08
CA SER A 113 -6.77 -16.68 0.94
C SER A 113 -7.28 -16.09 2.26
N ASP A 114 -8.00 -14.96 2.20
CA ASP A 114 -8.74 -14.34 3.32
C ASP A 114 -7.85 -13.88 4.48
N ASN A 115 -6.62 -13.45 4.17
CA ASN A 115 -5.67 -12.95 5.15
C ASN A 115 -5.88 -11.47 5.43
N PHE A 116 -5.47 -11.01 6.61
CA PHE A 116 -5.46 -9.58 6.92
C PHE A 116 -4.24 -9.14 7.73
N VAL A 117 -3.77 -7.94 7.44
CA VAL A 117 -2.81 -7.21 8.25
C VAL A 117 -3.43 -5.85 8.58
N GLU A 118 -3.50 -5.53 9.87
CA GLU A 118 -4.06 -4.26 10.34
C GLU A 118 -3.10 -3.57 11.29
N PHE A 119 -2.77 -2.31 10.99
CA PHE A 119 -2.04 -1.41 11.89
C PHE A 119 -2.96 -0.24 12.24
N ALA A 120 -3.60 -0.33 13.40
CA ALA A 120 -4.45 0.72 13.93
C ALA A 120 -3.67 1.50 14.99
N GLU A 121 -3.47 2.81 14.78
CA GLU A 121 -2.86 3.68 15.78
C GLU A 121 -1.47 3.21 16.23
N SER A 122 -0.76 2.49 15.37
CA SER A 122 0.45 1.74 15.72
C SER A 122 1.65 2.16 14.89
N THR A 123 2.84 1.78 15.32
CA THR A 123 4.08 1.89 14.55
C THR A 123 4.79 0.55 14.51
N VAL A 124 5.04 0.06 13.30
CA VAL A 124 5.95 -1.06 13.02
C VAL A 124 7.22 -0.51 12.40
N ARG A 125 8.37 -0.79 13.01
CA ARG A 125 9.67 -0.23 12.61
C ARG A 125 10.71 -1.32 12.35
N ALA A 126 11.30 -1.31 11.16
CA ALA A 126 12.56 -1.99 10.87
C ALA A 126 13.74 -1.03 11.09
N THR A 127 14.65 -1.34 12.02
CA THR A 127 15.73 -0.43 12.46
C THR A 127 16.98 -0.47 11.57
N THR A 128 17.21 -1.57 10.83
CA THR A 128 18.36 -1.70 9.92
C THR A 128 17.98 -2.25 8.54
N GLY A 129 16.92 -3.04 8.46
CA GLY A 129 16.46 -3.70 7.24
C GLY A 129 15.06 -3.26 6.80
N ASN A 130 14.32 -4.21 6.23
CA ASN A 130 13.06 -3.95 5.55
C ASN A 130 11.84 -4.22 6.44
N VAL A 131 10.72 -3.58 6.09
CA VAL A 131 9.39 -4.08 6.44
C VAL A 131 8.80 -4.72 5.19
N VAL A 132 8.42 -6.00 5.29
CA VAL A 132 7.83 -6.76 4.19
C VAL A 132 6.44 -7.25 4.60
N ILE A 133 5.45 -7.04 3.74
CA ILE A 133 4.07 -7.50 3.93
C ILE A 133 3.67 -8.25 2.66
N ASN A 134 3.74 -9.58 2.69
CA ASN A 134 3.12 -10.44 1.70
C ASN A 134 1.74 -10.82 2.26
N ALA A 135 0.68 -10.23 1.68
CA ALA A 135 -0.66 -10.39 2.21
C ALA A 135 -1.30 -11.72 1.78
N GLY A 136 -0.93 -12.25 0.61
CA GLY A 136 -1.47 -13.50 0.06
C GLY A 136 -2.58 -13.25 -0.97
N GLU A 137 -3.41 -14.27 -1.20
CA GLU A 137 -4.60 -14.21 -2.05
C GLU A 137 -5.77 -13.58 -1.28
N ALA A 138 -6.67 -12.85 -1.95
CA ALA A 138 -7.87 -12.26 -1.33
C ALA A 138 -7.62 -11.64 0.05
N SER A 139 -6.74 -10.64 0.11
CA SER A 139 -6.19 -10.14 1.36
C SER A 139 -6.44 -8.66 1.57
N GLY A 140 -6.61 -8.29 2.84
CA GLY A 140 -6.79 -6.91 3.28
C GLY A 140 -5.55 -6.36 3.99
N LEU A 141 -5.12 -5.15 3.63
CA LEU A 141 -4.21 -4.33 4.43
C LEU A 141 -4.93 -3.05 4.86
N ALA A 142 -5.04 -2.83 6.17
CA ALA A 142 -5.59 -1.60 6.72
C ALA A 142 -4.56 -0.91 7.62
N VAL A 143 -4.19 0.31 7.29
CA VAL A 143 -3.28 1.13 8.08
C VAL A 143 -3.98 2.44 8.39
N SER A 144 -4.20 2.69 9.68
CA SER A 144 -4.81 3.92 10.15
C SER A 144 -4.01 4.49 11.31
N GLN A 145 -3.89 5.82 11.39
CA GLN A 145 -3.25 6.46 12.53
C GLN A 145 -4.02 7.67 13.04
N ARG A 146 -4.26 7.69 14.36
CA ARG A 146 -4.37 8.89 15.19
C ARG A 146 -3.91 8.57 16.62
N PHE A 147 -2.63 8.23 16.80
CA PHE A 147 -2.07 8.00 18.13
C PHE A 147 -0.82 8.85 18.41
N ALA A 148 -0.88 9.59 19.52
CA ALA A 148 0.25 10.18 20.24
C ALA A 148 1.27 10.99 19.42
N GLY A 149 0.85 11.67 18.35
CA GLY A 149 1.73 12.55 17.56
C GLY A 149 2.79 11.83 16.71
N ARG A 150 2.70 10.51 16.56
CA ARG A 150 3.54 9.76 15.61
C ARG A 150 2.81 9.65 14.28
N ALA A 151 3.38 10.25 13.24
CA ALA A 151 2.76 10.33 11.92
C ALA A 151 3.03 9.12 11.01
N GLN A 152 3.89 8.18 11.42
CA GLN A 152 4.33 7.06 10.59
C GLN A 152 3.93 5.71 11.18
N ALA A 153 3.10 4.96 10.47
CA ALA A 153 2.67 3.62 10.90
C ALA A 153 3.67 2.55 10.51
N VAL A 154 4.36 2.71 9.38
CA VAL A 154 5.36 1.76 8.91
C VAL A 154 6.65 2.51 8.59
N ILE A 155 7.75 2.08 9.21
CA ILE A 155 9.06 2.71 9.06
C ILE A 155 10.10 1.64 8.78
N ALA A 156 10.92 1.81 7.75
CA ALA A 156 12.04 0.93 7.44
C ALA A 156 13.33 1.71 7.18
N ALA A 157 14.43 1.30 7.81
CA ALA A 157 15.77 1.78 7.49
C ALA A 157 16.27 1.30 6.12
N GLY A 158 15.72 0.19 5.62
CA GLY A 158 15.78 -0.25 4.23
C GLY A 158 14.53 0.16 3.46
N SER A 159 13.86 -0.80 2.83
CA SER A 159 12.64 -0.59 2.04
C SER A 159 11.38 -1.04 2.78
N VAL A 160 10.25 -0.46 2.41
CA VAL A 160 8.93 -1.03 2.70
C VAL A 160 8.40 -1.73 1.45
N LEU A 161 8.08 -3.01 1.56
CA LEU A 161 7.58 -3.85 0.47
C LEU A 161 6.20 -4.38 0.86
N ILE A 162 5.17 -4.07 0.08
CA ILE A 162 3.79 -4.52 0.27
C ILE A 162 3.37 -5.25 -0.99
N ASN A 163 3.10 -6.54 -0.87
CA ASN A 163 2.79 -7.42 -2.00
C ASN A 163 1.44 -8.11 -1.75
N GLY A 164 0.49 -7.86 -2.65
CA GLY A 164 -0.76 -8.59 -2.74
C GLY A 164 -0.72 -9.59 -3.89
N ALA A 165 -1.34 -10.76 -3.72
CA ALA A 165 -1.36 -11.77 -4.76
C ALA A 165 -2.50 -11.55 -5.76
N ARG A 166 -3.67 -12.16 -5.49
CA ARG A 166 -4.77 -12.29 -6.45
C ARG A 166 -5.77 -11.16 -6.40
N LYS A 167 -6.42 -11.00 -5.24
CA LYS A 167 -7.30 -9.86 -4.92
C LYS A 167 -6.70 -9.16 -3.71
N PHE A 168 -6.34 -7.90 -3.87
CA PHE A 168 -5.64 -7.16 -2.84
C PHE A 168 -6.30 -5.81 -2.59
N ASP A 169 -6.86 -5.67 -1.40
CA ASP A 169 -7.47 -4.42 -0.95
C ASP A 169 -6.57 -3.79 0.13
N ALA A 170 -6.08 -2.59 -0.14
CA ALA A 170 -5.24 -1.84 0.78
C ALA A 170 -5.79 -0.44 1.04
N SER A 171 -5.77 -0.03 2.31
CA SER A 171 -6.19 1.30 2.74
C SER A 171 -5.15 1.90 3.69
N LEU A 172 -4.73 3.13 3.38
CA LEU A 172 -3.85 3.95 4.21
C LEU A 172 -4.61 5.24 4.54
N THR A 173 -4.93 5.46 5.81
CA THR A 173 -5.73 6.62 6.24
C THR A 173 -5.06 7.36 7.39
N ASP A 174 -4.94 8.69 7.28
CA ASP A 174 -4.34 9.54 8.31
C ASP A 174 -2.94 9.07 8.76
N THR A 175 -2.11 8.57 7.84
CA THR A 175 -0.86 7.89 8.20
C THR A 175 0.29 8.16 7.23
N ALA A 176 1.47 7.63 7.54
CA ALA A 176 2.59 7.61 6.62
C ALA A 176 3.34 6.27 6.64
N ILE A 177 3.81 5.90 5.46
CA ILE A 177 4.76 4.80 5.23
C ILE A 177 6.09 5.41 4.82
N SER A 178 7.16 5.02 5.50
CA SER A 178 8.50 5.52 5.23
C SER A 178 9.49 4.38 5.04
N GLY A 179 10.11 4.31 3.86
CA GLY A 179 11.30 3.51 3.59
C GLY A 179 12.48 4.42 3.26
N ASN A 180 13.69 4.06 3.66
CA ASN A 180 14.87 4.79 3.22
C ASN A 180 15.19 4.48 1.74
N THR A 181 15.35 3.20 1.40
CA THR A 181 15.77 2.75 0.07
C THR A 181 14.61 2.59 -0.91
N GLY A 182 13.37 2.64 -0.45
CA GLY A 182 12.20 2.66 -1.31
C GLY A 182 10.89 2.29 -0.62
N VAL A 183 9.78 2.57 -1.29
CA VAL A 183 8.44 2.07 -0.95
C VAL A 183 7.88 1.41 -2.19
N VAL A 184 7.59 0.11 -2.10
CA VAL A 184 7.01 -0.68 -3.20
C VAL A 184 5.69 -1.25 -2.75
N ILE A 185 4.63 -0.99 -3.52
CA ILE A 185 3.31 -1.59 -3.35
C ILE A 185 2.97 -2.30 -4.65
N SER A 186 2.82 -3.62 -4.60
CA SER A 186 2.57 -4.43 -5.80
C SER A 186 1.35 -5.34 -5.64
N GLY A 187 0.57 -5.46 -6.71
CA GLY A 187 -0.43 -6.52 -6.91
C GLY A 187 0.06 -7.48 -8.01
N SER A 188 -0.36 -8.75 -8.00
CA SER A 188 0.25 -9.76 -8.90
C SER A 188 -0.65 -10.41 -9.96
N SER A 189 -1.98 -10.51 -9.79
CA SER A 189 -2.78 -11.29 -10.78
C SER A 189 -4.17 -10.78 -11.20
N ASP A 190 -5.12 -10.48 -10.31
CA ASP A 190 -6.50 -10.25 -10.73
C ASP A 190 -6.96 -8.82 -10.46
N GLU A 191 -7.01 -8.45 -9.18
CA GLU A 191 -7.63 -7.21 -8.70
C GLU A 191 -6.73 -6.57 -7.64
N MET A 192 -6.43 -5.29 -7.82
CA MET A 192 -5.79 -4.45 -6.80
C MET A 192 -6.65 -3.21 -6.57
N SER A 193 -6.96 -2.92 -5.31
CA SER A 193 -7.60 -1.68 -4.90
C SER A 193 -6.76 -1.03 -3.81
N LEU A 194 -6.21 0.15 -4.09
CA LEU A 194 -5.40 0.90 -3.16
C LEU A 194 -6.01 2.27 -2.90
N THR A 195 -6.39 2.52 -1.66
CA THR A 195 -6.87 3.83 -1.20
C THR A 195 -5.83 4.45 -0.27
N ILE A 196 -5.42 5.69 -0.56
CA ILE A 196 -4.49 6.47 0.25
C ILE A 196 -5.17 7.81 0.56
N ALA A 197 -5.65 7.98 1.78
CA ALA A 197 -6.42 9.15 2.19
C ALA A 197 -5.69 9.91 3.31
N ASN A 198 -5.47 11.21 3.13
CA ASN A 198 -4.74 12.07 4.07
C ASN A 198 -3.42 11.42 4.55
N SER A 199 -2.67 10.84 3.62
CA SER A 199 -1.55 9.96 3.94
C SER A 199 -0.32 10.21 3.08
N SER A 200 0.86 9.82 3.58
CA SER A 200 2.14 10.06 2.92
C SER A 200 2.92 8.78 2.64
N LEU A 201 3.48 8.67 1.43
CA LEU A 201 4.51 7.67 1.09
C LEU A 201 5.86 8.38 0.95
N LEU A 202 6.85 7.91 1.71
CA LEU A 202 8.16 8.55 1.82
C LEU A 202 9.27 7.53 1.51
N ALA A 203 10.03 7.78 0.43
CA ALA A 203 11.24 7.07 0.05
C ALA A 203 12.44 8.02 0.14
N LEU A 204 13.15 8.03 1.29
CA LEU A 204 14.11 9.10 1.62
C LEU A 204 15.31 9.18 0.66
N SER A 205 15.81 8.03 0.23
CA SER A 205 16.94 7.88 -0.70
C SER A 205 16.55 7.10 -1.97
N GLY A 206 15.40 6.45 -1.97
CA GLY A 206 14.94 5.54 -3.02
C GLY A 206 13.85 6.09 -3.93
N ALA A 207 13.13 5.15 -4.53
CA ALA A 207 11.95 5.39 -5.36
C ALA A 207 10.65 4.95 -4.67
N ILE A 208 9.53 5.50 -5.12
CA ILE A 208 8.20 4.97 -4.84
C ILE A 208 7.73 4.23 -6.09
N SER A 209 7.27 2.99 -5.93
CA SER A 209 6.68 2.19 -7.02
C SER A 209 5.36 1.60 -6.57
N ILE A 210 4.28 1.92 -7.28
CA ILE A 210 2.97 1.29 -7.14
C ILE A 210 2.66 0.61 -8.46
N SER A 211 2.54 -0.71 -8.48
CA SER A 211 2.40 -1.43 -9.74
C SER A 211 1.51 -2.65 -9.64
N SER A 212 0.78 -2.93 -10.71
CA SER A 212 0.02 -4.17 -10.84
C SER A 212 -0.09 -4.57 -12.31
N PRO A 213 0.27 -5.81 -12.68
CA PRO A 213 -0.08 -6.38 -13.98
C PRO A 213 -1.49 -6.98 -13.98
N GLY A 214 -2.21 -6.94 -12.84
CA GLY A 214 -3.48 -7.59 -12.68
C GLY A 214 -4.59 -7.01 -13.55
N ARG A 215 -5.58 -7.85 -13.90
CA ARG A 215 -6.68 -7.51 -14.82
C ARG A 215 -7.34 -6.17 -14.51
N GLN A 216 -7.61 -5.90 -13.24
CA GLN A 216 -8.20 -4.65 -12.74
C GLN A 216 -7.30 -4.07 -11.66
N SER A 217 -7.01 -2.77 -11.72
CA SER A 217 -6.22 -2.10 -10.69
C SER A 217 -6.67 -0.67 -10.50
N THR A 218 -6.96 -0.30 -9.26
CA THR A 218 -7.40 1.04 -8.88
C THR A 218 -6.47 1.62 -7.82
N LEU A 219 -6.10 2.88 -8.00
CA LEU A 219 -5.48 3.74 -7.00
C LEU A 219 -6.31 5.00 -6.86
N ASN A 220 -6.71 5.28 -5.62
CA ASN A 220 -7.23 6.58 -5.24
C ASN A 220 -6.33 7.17 -4.14
N HIS A 221 -5.50 8.16 -4.49
CA HIS A 221 -4.74 8.94 -3.52
C HIS A 221 -5.37 10.33 -3.40
N ALA A 222 -6.10 10.53 -2.31
CA ALA A 222 -6.77 11.79 -2.00
C ALA A 222 -6.12 12.44 -0.79
N VAL A 223 -5.58 13.64 -0.97
CA VAL A 223 -4.88 14.43 0.05
C VAL A 223 -3.64 13.71 0.60
N GLY A 224 -2.47 14.31 0.41
CA GLY A 224 -1.26 13.80 1.04
C GLY A 224 0.01 14.03 0.26
N GLN A 225 1.01 13.18 0.49
CA GLN A 225 2.34 13.38 -0.07
C GLN A 225 2.92 12.10 -0.67
N LEU A 226 3.61 12.25 -1.81
CA LEU A 226 4.49 11.25 -2.38
C LEU A 226 5.88 11.88 -2.46
N ARG A 227 6.84 11.40 -1.68
CA ARG A 227 8.20 11.95 -1.68
C ARG A 227 9.22 10.86 -1.92
N ALA A 228 9.94 10.96 -3.03
CA ALA A 228 11.02 10.05 -3.39
C ALA A 228 12.23 10.84 -3.90
N ARG A 229 13.43 10.27 -3.76
CA ARG A 229 14.64 10.91 -4.31
C ARG A 229 14.92 10.48 -5.75
N SER A 230 14.56 9.24 -6.09
CA SER A 230 14.95 8.56 -7.34
C SER A 230 13.79 8.34 -8.30
N GLY A 231 12.62 8.90 -8.02
CA GLY A 231 11.44 8.82 -8.88
C GLY A 231 10.20 8.25 -8.22
N ILE A 232 9.04 8.51 -8.84
CA ILE A 232 7.73 8.02 -8.43
C ILE A 232 7.09 7.37 -9.64
N SER A 233 6.78 6.08 -9.54
CA SER A 233 6.11 5.34 -10.61
C SER A 233 4.81 4.71 -10.10
N ILE A 234 3.73 4.98 -10.80
CA ILE A 234 2.43 4.31 -10.68
C ILE A 234 2.16 3.67 -12.04
N SER A 235 2.06 2.34 -12.09
CA SER A 235 1.94 1.59 -13.34
C SER A 235 0.95 0.44 -13.23
N PHE A 236 -0.20 0.54 -13.90
CA PHE A 236 -1.18 -0.52 -14.00
C PHE A 236 -1.21 -1.07 -15.42
N ALA A 237 -0.53 -2.20 -15.63
CA ALA A 237 -0.31 -2.77 -16.96
C ALA A 237 -1.43 -3.70 -17.44
N GLY A 238 -2.38 -4.04 -16.57
CA GLY A 238 -3.50 -4.91 -16.92
C GLY A 238 -4.54 -4.28 -17.84
N SER A 239 -5.65 -5.00 -18.03
CA SER A 239 -6.71 -4.61 -18.96
C SER A 239 -7.56 -3.40 -18.54
N GLU A 240 -7.62 -3.12 -17.23
CA GLU A 240 -8.35 -2.01 -16.63
C GLU A 240 -7.48 -1.38 -15.53
N GLY A 241 -6.91 -0.20 -15.80
CA GLY A 241 -6.14 0.55 -14.83
C GLY A 241 -6.79 1.88 -14.53
N GLN A 242 -6.94 2.25 -13.26
CA GLN A 242 -7.39 3.57 -12.85
C GLN A 242 -6.48 4.10 -11.76
N ALA A 243 -5.91 5.28 -11.95
CA ALA A 243 -5.08 5.96 -10.96
C ALA A 243 -5.53 7.41 -10.88
N THR A 244 -6.03 7.80 -9.71
CA THR A 244 -6.41 9.17 -9.40
C THR A 244 -5.52 9.70 -8.29
N LEU A 245 -4.84 10.81 -8.55
CA LEU A 245 -4.11 11.61 -7.58
C LEU A 245 -4.83 12.94 -7.43
N GLN A 246 -5.45 13.17 -6.27
CA GLN A 246 -6.20 14.40 -5.99
C GLN A 246 -5.63 15.10 -4.77
N GLN A 247 -5.30 16.38 -4.89
CA GLN A 247 -4.72 17.17 -3.80
C GLN A 247 -3.43 16.55 -3.24
N VAL A 248 -2.61 15.97 -4.12
CA VAL A 248 -1.34 15.32 -3.76
C VAL A 248 -0.18 16.27 -3.98
N THR A 249 0.72 16.35 -3.00
CA THR A 249 2.05 16.95 -3.19
C THR A 249 3.05 15.85 -3.55
N ALA A 250 3.48 15.78 -4.80
CA ALA A 250 4.46 14.81 -5.28
C ALA A 250 5.83 15.46 -5.51
N ASN A 251 6.87 14.88 -4.93
CA ASN A 251 8.26 15.29 -5.14
C ASN A 251 9.10 14.07 -5.50
N ALA A 252 9.50 13.97 -6.77
CA ALA A 252 10.30 12.87 -7.31
C ALA A 252 11.83 13.08 -7.16
N GLY A 253 12.26 14.15 -6.49
CA GLY A 253 13.66 14.44 -6.24
C GLY A 253 14.41 14.68 -7.54
N LEU A 254 15.42 13.86 -7.83
CA LEU A 254 16.18 13.89 -9.08
C LEU A 254 15.55 13.04 -10.19
N GLY A 255 14.58 12.19 -9.85
CA GLY A 255 13.95 11.27 -10.78
C GLY A 255 12.73 11.85 -11.48
N SER A 256 12.10 11.00 -12.30
CA SER A 256 10.84 11.28 -12.99
C SER A 256 9.62 10.88 -12.14
N MET A 257 8.46 11.44 -12.50
CA MET A 257 7.16 10.97 -12.04
C MET A 257 6.37 10.39 -13.22
N SER A 258 5.82 9.19 -13.06
CA SER A 258 4.94 8.58 -14.07
C SER A 258 3.68 8.00 -13.44
N VAL A 259 2.52 8.33 -14.04
CA VAL A 259 1.23 7.71 -13.76
C VAL A 259 0.74 7.10 -15.06
N ILE A 260 0.83 5.78 -15.16
CA ILE A 260 0.56 5.03 -16.39
C ILE A 260 -0.51 3.98 -16.10
N THR A 261 -1.61 4.02 -16.83
CA THR A 261 -2.69 3.03 -16.72
C THR A 261 -3.04 2.42 -18.06
N ALA A 262 -3.19 1.09 -18.07
CA ALA A 262 -3.37 0.16 -19.17
C ALA A 262 -2.45 0.38 -20.39
N LEU A 263 -1.64 -0.64 -20.70
CA LEU A 263 -0.76 -0.64 -21.87
C LEU A 263 -1.31 -1.48 -23.04
N GLY A 264 -2.58 -1.91 -23.01
CA GLY A 264 -3.14 -2.72 -24.11
C GLY A 264 -4.52 -3.36 -23.87
N GLY A 265 -5.33 -2.81 -22.96
CA GLY A 265 -6.67 -3.35 -22.66
C GLY A 265 -7.77 -2.83 -23.59
N ALA A 266 -8.82 -3.63 -23.81
CA ALA A 266 -10.03 -3.25 -24.54
C ALA A 266 -10.99 -2.33 -23.75
N ARG A 267 -10.65 -1.99 -22.49
CA ARG A 267 -11.49 -1.22 -21.59
C ARG A 267 -10.85 0.12 -21.23
N PRO A 268 -11.64 1.16 -20.92
CA PRO A 268 -11.11 2.49 -20.65
C PRO A 268 -10.21 2.49 -19.41
N ALA A 269 -8.96 2.92 -19.58
CA ALA A 269 -8.06 3.23 -18.47
C ALA A 269 -8.17 4.69 -18.07
N LYS A 270 -7.79 5.02 -16.84
CA LYS A 270 -7.83 6.39 -16.32
C LYS A 270 -6.55 6.73 -15.58
N SER A 271 -5.88 7.79 -16.01
CA SER A 271 -4.75 8.40 -15.31
C SER A 271 -5.09 9.86 -15.05
N ILE A 272 -5.47 10.18 -13.82
CA ILE A 272 -6.06 11.45 -13.46
C ILE A 272 -5.22 12.10 -12.35
N VAL A 273 -4.78 13.34 -12.59
CA VAL A 273 -4.08 14.19 -11.61
C VAL A 273 -4.84 15.49 -11.47
N LEU A 274 -5.33 15.77 -10.27
CA LEU A 274 -6.21 16.90 -9.96
C LEU A 274 -5.68 17.69 -8.77
N GLU A 275 -5.72 19.01 -8.86
CA GLU A 275 -5.46 19.92 -7.73
C GLU A 275 -4.12 19.63 -7.02
N SER A 276 -3.12 19.17 -7.77
CA SER A 276 -1.90 18.60 -7.22
C SER A 276 -0.70 19.49 -7.46
N THR A 277 0.33 19.36 -6.62
CA THR A 277 1.62 20.02 -6.81
C THR A 277 2.69 18.96 -7.07
N ILE A 278 3.31 18.99 -8.25
CA ILE A 278 4.30 18.02 -8.70
C ILE A 278 5.63 18.72 -8.94
N THR A 279 6.71 18.18 -8.37
CA THR A 279 8.09 18.58 -8.65
C THR A 279 8.92 17.35 -9.01
N ALA A 280 9.57 17.39 -10.18
CA ALA A 280 10.43 16.31 -10.65
C ALA A 280 11.76 16.84 -11.21
N GLY A 281 12.86 16.21 -10.82
CA GLY A 281 14.19 16.44 -11.39
C GLY A 281 14.42 15.71 -12.72
N GLY A 282 13.43 14.94 -13.19
CA GLY A 282 13.33 14.37 -14.52
C GLY A 282 12.03 14.78 -15.22
N SER A 283 11.41 13.85 -15.95
CA SER A 283 10.14 14.05 -16.65
C SER A 283 8.91 13.84 -15.75
N VAL A 284 7.77 14.36 -16.19
CA VAL A 284 6.44 14.03 -15.63
C VAL A 284 5.58 13.47 -16.75
N SER A 285 5.00 12.29 -16.53
CA SER A 285 4.15 11.61 -17.52
C SER A 285 2.84 11.14 -16.91
N VAL A 286 1.72 11.54 -17.51
CA VAL A 286 0.37 11.08 -17.18
C VAL A 286 -0.21 10.42 -18.42
N VAL A 287 -0.26 9.09 -18.43
CA VAL A 287 -0.56 8.30 -19.63
C VAL A 287 -1.68 7.32 -19.34
N ALA A 288 -2.70 7.29 -20.20
CA ALA A 288 -3.79 6.34 -20.13
C ALA A 288 -4.00 5.63 -21.47
N SER A 289 -4.00 4.30 -21.45
CA SER A 289 -4.29 3.45 -22.62
C SER A 289 -3.39 3.72 -23.83
N GLU A 290 -2.07 3.88 -23.67
CA GLU A 290 -1.20 4.22 -24.83
C GLU A 290 -1.31 3.21 -25.98
N ALA A 291 -1.52 1.92 -25.67
CA ALA A 291 -1.77 0.86 -26.66
C ALA A 291 -3.21 0.29 -26.61
N GLY A 292 -4.10 0.85 -25.78
CA GLY A 292 -5.51 0.47 -25.71
C GLY A 292 -6.39 1.42 -26.56
N GLU A 293 -7.57 0.95 -26.98
CA GLU A 293 -8.43 1.75 -27.88
C GLU A 293 -8.95 3.03 -27.22
N SER A 294 -9.34 2.98 -25.93
CA SER A 294 -9.93 4.11 -25.20
C SER A 294 -9.30 4.30 -23.83
N GLY A 295 -9.21 5.55 -23.36
CA GLY A 295 -8.68 5.89 -22.04
C GLY A 295 -8.74 7.40 -21.77
N GLU A 296 -8.67 7.78 -20.51
CA GLU A 296 -8.74 9.17 -20.06
C GLU A 296 -7.45 9.54 -19.33
N ALA A 297 -6.70 10.48 -19.91
CA ALA A 297 -5.55 11.10 -19.27
C ALA A 297 -5.90 12.54 -18.91
N ALA A 298 -5.84 12.89 -17.63
CA ALA A 298 -6.20 14.21 -17.15
C ALA A 298 -5.14 14.80 -16.23
N LEU A 299 -4.79 16.06 -16.49
CA LEU A 299 -3.99 16.90 -15.60
C LEU A 299 -4.75 18.23 -15.44
N GLU A 300 -5.37 18.44 -14.29
CA GLU A 300 -6.23 19.61 -14.09
C GLU A 300 -5.94 20.34 -12.77
N SER A 301 -6.08 21.67 -12.81
CA SER A 301 -5.95 22.55 -11.63
C SER A 301 -4.64 22.35 -10.85
N SER A 302 -3.57 21.94 -11.53
CA SER A 302 -2.34 21.47 -10.90
C SER A 302 -1.15 22.39 -11.20
N ARG A 303 -0.14 22.36 -10.32
CA ARG A 303 1.15 22.99 -10.54
C ARG A 303 2.21 21.91 -10.76
N VAL A 304 2.84 21.91 -11.93
CA VAL A 304 3.88 20.93 -12.29
C VAL A 304 5.17 21.63 -12.64
N THR A 305 6.28 21.21 -12.04
CA THR A 305 7.63 21.65 -12.38
C THR A 305 8.50 20.45 -12.66
N ALA A 306 9.09 20.40 -13.86
CA ALA A 306 9.95 19.33 -14.33
C ALA A 306 11.20 19.90 -15.01
N THR A 307 12.36 19.29 -14.80
CA THR A 307 13.55 19.61 -15.62
C THR A 307 13.47 18.90 -16.99
N GLY A 308 12.76 17.77 -17.06
CA GLY A 308 12.46 17.05 -18.29
C GLY A 308 11.12 17.47 -18.91
N ALA A 309 10.64 16.67 -19.85
CA ALA A 309 9.35 16.90 -20.49
C ALA A 309 8.17 16.66 -19.52
N ILE A 310 7.10 17.43 -19.70
CA ILE A 310 5.78 17.18 -19.11
C ILE A 310 4.90 16.66 -20.25
N VAL A 311 4.41 15.43 -20.10
CA VAL A 311 3.60 14.77 -21.14
C VAL A 311 2.31 14.23 -20.54
N VAL A 312 1.18 14.62 -21.13
CA VAL A 312 -0.13 14.01 -20.88
C VAL A 312 -0.59 13.34 -22.17
N ARG A 313 -0.98 12.06 -22.09
CA ARG A 313 -1.28 11.27 -23.29
C ARG A 313 -2.39 10.26 -23.07
N SER A 314 -3.32 10.19 -24.03
CA SER A 314 -4.28 9.11 -24.14
C SER A 314 -4.09 8.28 -25.43
N GLY A 315 -4.70 7.10 -25.46
CA GLY A 315 -4.73 6.23 -26.66
C GLY A 315 -5.53 6.77 -27.86
N PRO A 316 -5.66 5.98 -28.94
CA PRO A 316 -6.20 6.41 -30.23
C PRO A 316 -7.63 6.98 -30.25
N LEU A 317 -8.53 6.43 -29.42
CA LEU A 317 -9.90 6.93 -29.23
C LEU A 317 -10.07 7.58 -27.85
N GLY A 318 -8.96 7.93 -27.19
CA GLY A 318 -8.95 8.41 -25.82
C GLY A 318 -9.29 9.89 -25.68
N THR A 319 -9.42 10.32 -24.43
CA THR A 319 -9.60 11.71 -24.03
C THR A 319 -8.38 12.18 -23.27
N THR A 320 -7.79 13.28 -23.72
CA THR A 320 -6.72 13.99 -23.00
C THR A 320 -7.21 15.35 -22.55
N ASN A 321 -7.21 15.58 -21.24
CA ASN A 321 -7.58 16.85 -20.62
C ASN A 321 -6.37 17.50 -19.93
N VAL A 322 -6.02 18.71 -20.34
CA VAL A 322 -5.00 19.53 -19.66
C VAL A 322 -5.58 20.91 -19.40
N LYS A 323 -6.07 21.17 -18.20
CA LYS A 323 -6.86 22.37 -17.89
C LYS A 323 -6.39 23.09 -16.64
N LEU A 324 -6.39 24.42 -16.65
CA LEU A 324 -6.19 25.25 -15.45
C LEU A 324 -4.86 24.99 -14.72
N ASN A 325 -3.80 24.61 -15.45
CA ASN A 325 -2.52 24.27 -14.84
C ASN A 325 -1.50 25.41 -14.86
N THR A 326 -0.52 25.32 -13.97
CA THR A 326 0.78 26.00 -14.11
C THR A 326 1.85 24.96 -14.42
N LEU A 327 2.39 24.96 -15.64
CA LEU A 327 3.33 23.95 -16.13
C LEU A 327 4.68 24.58 -16.46
N THR A 328 5.73 24.16 -15.77
CA THR A 328 7.11 24.61 -16.02
C THR A 328 7.97 23.42 -16.42
N SER A 329 8.50 23.44 -17.64
CA SER A 329 9.43 22.42 -18.16
C SER A 329 10.66 23.09 -18.76
N ALA A 330 11.84 22.51 -18.58
CA ALA A 330 13.05 22.98 -19.29
C ALA A 330 13.17 22.41 -20.72
N VAL A 331 12.23 21.55 -21.16
CA VAL A 331 12.30 20.86 -22.46
C VAL A 331 11.02 21.06 -23.26
N LEU A 332 9.92 20.47 -22.80
CA LEU A 332 8.67 20.35 -23.56
C LEU A 332 7.49 20.22 -22.60
N THR A 333 6.41 20.90 -22.94
CA THR A 333 5.07 20.57 -22.42
C THR A 333 4.21 20.07 -23.56
N GLY A 334 3.70 18.83 -23.44
CA GLY A 334 2.93 18.17 -24.49
C GLY A 334 1.65 17.52 -23.98
N ALA A 335 0.58 17.67 -24.75
CA ALA A 335 -0.69 16.99 -24.59
C ALA A 335 -1.06 16.30 -25.91
N TYR A 336 -1.23 14.98 -25.87
CA TYR A 336 -1.40 14.15 -27.07
C TYR A 336 -2.61 13.23 -26.94
N THR A 337 -3.35 13.07 -28.03
CA THR A 337 -4.38 12.05 -28.18
C THR A 337 -4.25 11.45 -29.58
N GLY A 338 -4.66 10.21 -29.82
CA GLY A 338 -4.51 9.67 -31.18
C GLY A 338 -5.58 10.16 -32.18
N PRO A 339 -5.56 9.62 -33.41
CA PRO A 339 -6.24 10.21 -34.57
C PRO A 339 -7.75 10.43 -34.47
N SER A 340 -8.43 9.68 -33.59
CA SER A 340 -9.88 9.77 -33.38
C SER A 340 -10.24 10.08 -31.93
N GLY A 341 -9.25 10.50 -31.14
CA GLY A 341 -9.42 10.89 -29.75
C GLY A 341 -9.84 12.35 -29.62
N SER A 342 -10.20 12.74 -28.39
CA SER A 342 -10.46 14.13 -28.05
C SER A 342 -9.32 14.67 -27.20
N CYS A 343 -8.97 15.94 -27.41
CA CYS A 343 -8.02 16.65 -26.57
C CYS A 343 -8.54 18.05 -26.25
N THR A 344 -8.50 18.40 -24.97
CA THR A 344 -8.82 19.75 -24.48
C THR A 344 -7.62 20.31 -23.72
N ALA A 345 -7.12 21.45 -24.16
CA ALA A 345 -6.02 22.18 -23.55
C ALA A 345 -6.41 23.64 -23.29
N GLU A 346 -6.86 23.98 -22.09
CA GLU A 346 -7.49 25.27 -21.80
C GLU A 346 -6.97 25.92 -20.52
N ASN A 347 -6.82 27.25 -20.54
CA ASN A 347 -6.48 28.06 -19.37
C ASN A 347 -5.20 27.61 -18.64
N ASN A 348 -4.20 27.11 -19.38
CA ASN A 348 -2.90 26.73 -18.82
C ASN A 348 -1.90 27.89 -18.90
N THR A 349 -1.11 28.07 -17.85
CA THR A 349 0.11 28.89 -17.88
C THR A 349 1.30 27.97 -18.13
N ILE A 350 1.95 28.08 -19.28
CA ILE A 350 3.03 27.19 -19.70
C ILE A 350 4.34 27.97 -19.87
N ALA A 351 5.39 27.53 -19.18
CA ALA A 351 6.76 27.98 -19.36
C ALA A 351 7.61 26.78 -19.82
N ALA A 352 7.81 26.65 -21.14
CA ALA A 352 8.64 25.60 -21.74
C ALA A 352 9.21 26.05 -23.09
N PRO A 353 10.43 25.60 -23.49
CA PRO A 353 11.01 25.91 -24.80
C PRO A 353 10.18 25.39 -25.97
N ALA A 354 9.59 24.21 -25.82
CA ALA A 354 8.70 23.61 -26.81
C ALA A 354 7.32 23.35 -26.22
N GLN A 355 6.29 23.49 -27.05
CA GLN A 355 4.90 23.23 -26.69
C GLN A 355 4.21 22.44 -27.81
N ALA A 356 3.50 21.38 -27.41
CA ALA A 356 2.79 20.49 -28.32
C ALA A 356 1.41 20.19 -27.72
N MET A 357 0.45 21.09 -27.89
CA MET A 357 -0.87 20.97 -27.26
C MET A 357 -1.89 20.43 -28.24
N CYS A 358 -2.54 19.33 -27.86
CA CYS A 358 -3.57 18.66 -28.65
C CYS A 358 -3.12 18.29 -30.06
N LEU A 359 -1.93 17.68 -30.12
CA LEU A 359 -1.44 17.04 -31.33
C LEU A 359 -1.88 15.56 -31.38
N PRO A 360 -2.03 15.01 -32.60
CA PRO A 360 -2.20 13.58 -32.81
C PRO A 360 -0.98 12.77 -32.34
#